data_AF-T1EKJ6-F1
#
_entry.id   AF-T1EKJ6-F1
#
_cell.length_a   1.000
_cell.length_b   1.000
_cell.length_c   1.000
_cell.angle_alpha   90.00
_cell.angle_beta   90.00
_cell.angle_gamma   90.00
#
_symmetry.space_group_name_H-M   'P 1'
#
loop_
_entity.id
_entity.type
_entity.pdbx_description
1 polymer ?
#
loop_
_entity_poly.entity_id
_entity_poly.type
_entity_poly.pdbx_seq_one_letter_code
_entity_poly.pdbx_strand_id
1 'polypeptide(L)'
;IGFKPPLYKQRNEKIVEIVKSFKDLTKIIDLGCGECRLLRSVKKLDRIEQIIGIDCNKEILEDNFYSLKPLNFQYLIPRSNPLTINIFHADFLKTDLSHLRSSNQAVILSEVIEHLNENDLPRLVKVIFYEINPDIVLISTPNADFNICFNFNKSGIKFRHFDHKFEWTRAEFSNWCNGIVSRYAYNVVYDGVGLPPVNHVSVGYCTQIAIFKK
;
A
#
# COMPACT_ATOMS: atom_id res chain seq x y z
N ILE A 1 3.37 20.36 -11.98
CA ILE A 1 3.72 19.09 -12.66
C ILE A 1 2.49 18.20 -12.71
N GLY A 2 2.28 17.42 -13.78
CA GLY A 2 1.16 16.51 -13.90
C GLY A 2 1.62 15.15 -14.45
N PHE A 3 1.02 14.07 -13.96
CA PHE A 3 1.37 12.70 -14.36
C PHE A 3 0.34 12.14 -15.34
N LYS A 4 0.80 11.46 -16.40
CA LYS A 4 -0.05 10.72 -17.33
C LYS A 4 0.46 9.27 -17.41
N PRO A 5 -0.32 8.26 -16.94
CA PRO A 5 -1.61 8.38 -16.26
C PRO A 5 -1.49 9.06 -14.87
N PRO A 6 -2.60 9.42 -14.20
CA PRO A 6 -2.57 10.01 -12.85
C PRO A 6 -1.79 9.15 -11.85
N LEU A 7 -1.13 9.79 -10.87
CA LEU A 7 -0.19 9.11 -9.98
C LEU A 7 -0.82 7.94 -9.19
N TYR A 8 -2.04 8.11 -8.68
CA TYR A 8 -2.74 7.03 -7.97
C TYR A 8 -2.95 5.79 -8.86
N LYS A 9 -3.15 6.00 -10.17
CA LYS A 9 -3.31 4.91 -11.14
C LYS A 9 -1.98 4.22 -11.39
N GLN A 10 -0.90 4.97 -11.58
CA GLN A 10 0.45 4.41 -11.70
C GLN A 10 0.81 3.57 -10.47
N ARG A 11 0.51 4.07 -9.27
CA ARG A 11 0.77 3.35 -8.01
C ARG A 11 0.00 2.04 -7.95
N ASN A 12 -1.31 2.06 -8.22
CA ASN A 12 -2.12 0.84 -8.25
C ASN A 12 -1.60 -0.17 -9.28
N GLU A 13 -1.23 0.29 -10.47
CA GLU A 13 -0.67 -0.56 -11.53
C GLU A 13 0.67 -1.18 -11.11
N LYS A 14 1.56 -0.38 -10.50
CA LYS A 14 2.85 -0.84 -9.98
C LYS A 14 2.69 -1.86 -8.85
N ILE A 15 1.79 -1.62 -7.90
CA ILE A 15 1.52 -2.58 -6.82
C ILE A 15 1.01 -3.91 -7.41
N VAL A 16 0.09 -3.87 -8.39
CA VAL A 16 -0.42 -5.07 -9.05
C VAL A 16 0.69 -5.80 -9.84
N GLU A 17 1.60 -5.06 -10.49
CA GLU A 17 2.78 -5.61 -11.15
C GLU A 17 3.68 -6.34 -10.15
N ILE A 18 4.00 -5.71 -9.02
CA ILE A 18 4.82 -6.30 -7.96
C ILE A 18 4.14 -7.56 -7.42
N VAL A 19 2.84 -7.50 -7.11
CA VAL A 19 2.08 -8.68 -6.67
C VAL A 19 2.23 -9.79 -7.71
N LYS A 20 1.97 -9.53 -9.00
CA LYS A 20 2.08 -10.52 -10.11
C LYS A 20 3.46 -11.19 -10.22
N SER A 21 4.52 -10.52 -9.76
CA SER A 21 5.88 -11.08 -9.77
C SER A 21 6.05 -12.23 -8.77
N PHE A 22 5.35 -12.20 -7.62
CA PHE A 22 5.36 -13.27 -6.62
C PHE A 22 4.32 -14.34 -6.96
N LYS A 23 4.75 -15.50 -7.47
CA LYS A 23 3.85 -16.53 -8.01
C LYS A 23 3.03 -17.27 -6.95
N ASP A 24 3.59 -17.42 -5.76
CA ASP A 24 3.01 -18.22 -4.69
C ASP A 24 1.96 -17.47 -3.87
N LEU A 25 1.80 -16.15 -4.05
CA LEU A 25 0.81 -15.37 -3.30
C LEU A 25 -0.62 -15.80 -3.65
N THR A 26 -1.38 -16.18 -2.61
CA THR A 26 -2.81 -16.51 -2.69
C THR A 26 -3.68 -15.60 -1.82
N LYS A 27 -3.08 -14.90 -0.84
CA LYS A 27 -3.79 -14.01 0.09
C LYS A 27 -3.23 -12.60 0.08
N ILE A 28 -4.11 -11.60 0.01
CA ILE A 28 -3.76 -10.18 0.07
C ILE A 28 -4.50 -9.50 1.22
N ILE A 29 -3.76 -8.78 2.06
CA ILE A 29 -4.30 -7.87 3.06
C ILE A 29 -3.97 -6.44 2.64
N ASP A 30 -4.96 -5.58 2.54
CA ASP A 30 -4.83 -4.15 2.27
C ASP A 30 -5.23 -3.38 3.53
N LEU A 31 -4.24 -2.81 4.23
CA LEU A 31 -4.46 -1.99 5.43
C LEU A 31 -4.56 -0.53 5.00
N GLY A 32 -5.67 0.14 5.32
CA GLY A 32 -6.02 1.45 4.77
C GLY A 32 -6.59 1.33 3.35
N CYS A 33 -7.49 0.37 3.11
CA CYS A 33 -7.95 0.04 1.77
C CYS A 33 -8.85 1.12 1.12
N GLY A 34 -9.34 2.10 1.90
CA GLY A 34 -10.12 3.25 1.46
C GLY A 34 -11.24 2.89 0.48
N GLU A 35 -11.22 3.50 -0.71
CA GLU A 35 -12.21 3.25 -1.77
C GLU A 35 -12.07 1.87 -2.47
N CYS A 36 -11.27 0.96 -1.92
CA CYS A 36 -11.05 -0.39 -2.43
C CYS A 36 -10.50 -0.44 -3.88
N ARG A 37 -9.89 0.66 -4.36
CA ARG A 37 -9.38 0.79 -5.74
C ARG A 37 -8.35 -0.28 -6.07
N LEU A 38 -7.44 -0.58 -5.15
CA LEU A 38 -6.42 -1.62 -5.30
C LEU A 38 -7.09 -3.00 -5.34
N LEU A 39 -8.00 -3.28 -4.40
CA LEU A 39 -8.72 -4.55 -4.31
C LEU A 39 -9.51 -4.87 -5.59
N ARG A 40 -10.12 -3.87 -6.24
CA ARG A 40 -10.77 -4.03 -7.56
C ARG A 40 -9.82 -4.52 -8.66
N SER A 41 -8.53 -4.24 -8.54
CA SER A 41 -7.51 -4.65 -9.50
C SER A 41 -6.93 -6.02 -9.15
N VAL A 42 -6.62 -6.25 -7.87
CA VAL A 42 -6.07 -7.50 -7.35
C VAL A 42 -7.06 -8.66 -7.48
N LYS A 43 -8.37 -8.43 -7.32
CA LYS A 43 -9.40 -9.48 -7.47
C LYS A 43 -9.42 -10.14 -8.86
N LYS A 44 -8.85 -9.49 -9.87
CA LYS A 44 -8.75 -10.01 -11.24
C LYS A 44 -7.65 -11.07 -11.42
N LEU A 45 -6.78 -11.24 -10.43
CA LEU A 45 -5.70 -12.23 -10.46
C LEU A 45 -6.26 -13.59 -10.04
N ASP A 46 -6.35 -14.57 -10.94
CA ASP A 46 -7.07 -15.84 -10.69
C ASP A 46 -6.50 -16.66 -9.53
N ARG A 47 -5.18 -16.59 -9.32
CA ARG A 47 -4.48 -17.24 -8.20
C ARG A 47 -4.77 -16.67 -6.81
N ILE A 48 -5.35 -15.46 -6.72
CA ILE A 48 -5.69 -14.86 -5.44
C ILE A 48 -7.02 -15.47 -5.00
N GLU A 49 -7.02 -16.08 -3.83
CA GLU A 49 -8.13 -16.84 -3.26
C GLU A 49 -8.76 -16.10 -2.08
N GLN A 50 -7.99 -15.25 -1.40
CA GLN A 50 -8.47 -14.45 -0.28
C GLN A 50 -7.98 -13.00 -0.35
N ILE A 51 -8.91 -12.06 -0.19
CA ILE A 51 -8.62 -10.63 -0.05
C ILE A 51 -9.24 -10.13 1.24
N ILE A 52 -8.45 -9.40 2.02
CA ILE A 52 -8.90 -8.74 3.25
C ILE A 52 -8.60 -7.25 3.12
N GLY A 53 -9.62 -6.42 3.19
CA GLY A 53 -9.47 -4.96 3.31
C GLY A 53 -9.79 -4.50 4.71
N ILE A 54 -8.96 -3.64 5.30
CA ILE A 54 -9.20 -3.07 6.63
C ILE A 54 -9.07 -1.55 6.53
N ASP A 55 -10.06 -0.81 7.00
CA ASP A 55 -10.02 0.65 7.08
C ASP A 55 -10.75 1.15 8.33
N CYS A 56 -10.31 2.29 8.88
CA CYS A 56 -10.94 2.93 10.03
C CYS A 56 -12.09 3.87 9.65
N ASN A 57 -12.22 4.22 8.36
CA ASN A 57 -13.34 5.02 7.88
C ASN A 57 -14.48 4.09 7.45
N LYS A 58 -15.60 4.12 8.19
CA LYS A 58 -16.76 3.28 7.89
C LYS A 58 -17.48 3.69 6.61
N GLU A 59 -17.66 4.99 6.40
CA GLU A 59 -18.44 5.56 5.29
C GLU A 59 -17.81 5.19 3.95
N ILE A 60 -16.49 5.36 3.81
CA ILE A 60 -15.78 5.02 2.57
C ILE A 60 -15.90 3.53 2.20
N LEU A 61 -15.95 2.65 3.21
CA LEU A 61 -16.12 1.21 3.01
C LEU A 61 -17.54 0.89 2.56
N GLU A 62 -18.57 1.46 3.20
CA GLU A 62 -19.97 1.25 2.83
C GLU A 62 -20.26 1.71 1.39
N ASP A 63 -19.69 2.85 0.99
CA ASP A 63 -19.84 3.40 -0.36
C ASP A 63 -19.17 2.55 -1.44
N ASN A 64 -18.06 1.88 -1.12
CA ASN A 64 -17.21 1.20 -2.11
C ASN A 64 -17.31 -0.33 -2.08
N PHE A 65 -17.90 -0.92 -1.04
CA PHE A 65 -18.00 -2.37 -0.88
C PHE A 65 -18.65 -3.06 -2.10
N TYR A 66 -19.72 -2.49 -2.64
CA TYR A 66 -20.43 -3.06 -3.79
C TYR A 66 -19.57 -3.20 -5.05
N SER A 67 -18.53 -2.36 -5.18
CA SER A 67 -17.59 -2.42 -6.31
C SER A 67 -16.72 -3.69 -6.32
N LEU A 68 -16.69 -4.43 -5.20
CA LEU A 68 -15.97 -5.67 -5.06
C LEU A 68 -16.77 -6.90 -5.50
N LYS A 69 -18.10 -6.78 -5.66
CA LYS A 69 -18.95 -7.86 -6.16
C LYS A 69 -18.49 -8.39 -7.52
N PRO A 70 -18.77 -9.67 -7.85
CA PRO A 70 -18.50 -10.20 -9.18
C PRO A 70 -19.21 -9.38 -10.25
N LEU A 71 -18.55 -9.13 -11.38
CA LEU A 71 -19.18 -8.56 -12.56
C LEU A 71 -20.08 -9.61 -13.21
N ASN A 72 -21.10 -9.18 -13.97
CA ASN A 72 -22.05 -10.09 -14.64
C ASN A 72 -21.36 -11.19 -15.46
N PHE A 73 -20.29 -10.86 -16.19
CA PHE A 73 -19.53 -11.84 -16.96
C PHE A 73 -18.80 -12.89 -16.10
N GLN A 74 -18.44 -12.57 -14.86
CA GLN A 74 -17.79 -13.52 -13.95
C GLN A 74 -18.76 -14.61 -13.44
N TYR A 75 -20.08 -14.40 -13.59
CA TYR A 75 -21.07 -15.46 -13.39
C TYR A 75 -21.17 -16.38 -14.61
N LEU A 76 -20.84 -15.89 -15.82
CA LEU A 76 -20.84 -16.68 -17.05
C LEU A 76 -19.55 -17.48 -17.21
N ILE A 77 -18.41 -16.89 -16.82
CA ILE A 77 -17.10 -17.53 -16.79
C ILE A 77 -16.59 -17.48 -15.35
N PRO A 78 -16.87 -18.51 -14.55
CA PRO A 78 -16.43 -18.56 -13.17
C PRO A 78 -14.91 -18.70 -13.11
N ARG A 79 -14.36 -18.28 -11.96
CA ARG A 79 -12.93 -18.45 -11.65
C ARG A 79 -12.59 -19.93 -11.47
N SER A 80 -11.35 -20.29 -11.78
CA SER A 80 -10.84 -21.64 -11.50
C SER A 80 -10.76 -21.88 -10.00
N ASN A 81 -10.31 -20.87 -9.26
CA ASN A 81 -10.22 -20.89 -7.80
C ASN A 81 -11.25 -19.91 -7.20
N PRO A 82 -12.07 -20.35 -6.22
CA PRO A 82 -12.97 -19.47 -5.49
C PRO A 82 -12.22 -18.30 -4.85
N LEU A 83 -12.80 -17.11 -4.93
CA LEU A 83 -12.27 -15.90 -4.30
C LEU A 83 -13.20 -15.44 -3.19
N THR A 84 -12.67 -15.32 -1.98
CA THR A 84 -13.35 -14.70 -0.84
C THR A 84 -12.79 -13.31 -0.59
N ILE A 85 -13.67 -12.32 -0.44
CA ILE A 85 -13.30 -10.95 -0.12
C ILE A 85 -13.99 -10.55 1.18
N ASN A 86 -13.21 -10.21 2.21
CA ASN A 86 -13.71 -9.71 3.48
C ASN A 86 -13.26 -8.27 3.69
N ILE A 87 -14.19 -7.40 4.09
CA ILE A 87 -13.90 -5.99 4.41
C ILE A 87 -14.24 -5.76 5.86
N PHE A 88 -13.31 -5.19 6.61
CA PHE A 88 -13.43 -4.92 8.04
C PHE A 88 -13.29 -3.42 8.31
N HIS A 89 -14.26 -2.88 9.05
CA HIS A 89 -14.14 -1.55 9.63
C HIS A 89 -13.42 -1.68 10.99
N ALA A 90 -12.15 -1.32 11.04
CA ALA A 90 -11.33 -1.43 12.24
C ALA A 90 -10.12 -0.49 12.21
N ASP A 91 -9.69 -0.04 13.40
CA ASP A 91 -8.37 0.54 13.61
C ASP A 91 -7.36 -0.61 13.77
N PHE A 92 -6.52 -0.83 12.75
CA PHE A 92 -5.53 -1.90 12.76
C PHE A 92 -4.43 -1.70 13.82
N LEU A 93 -4.25 -0.50 14.36
CA LEU A 93 -3.31 -0.26 15.47
C LEU A 93 -3.88 -0.72 16.81
N LYS A 94 -5.20 -0.75 16.96
CA LYS A 94 -5.90 -1.13 18.20
C LYS A 94 -6.50 -2.54 18.16
N THR A 95 -6.40 -3.22 17.02
CA THR A 95 -6.98 -4.54 16.80
C THR A 95 -5.88 -5.60 16.80
N ASP A 96 -6.13 -6.75 17.41
CA ASP A 96 -5.26 -7.92 17.29
C ASP A 96 -5.51 -8.62 15.94
N LEU A 97 -4.51 -8.55 15.06
CA LEU A 97 -4.56 -9.13 13.72
C LEU A 97 -3.73 -10.43 13.60
N SER A 98 -3.27 -11.01 14.71
CA SER A 98 -2.48 -12.24 14.72
C SER A 98 -3.20 -13.43 14.08
N HIS A 99 -4.53 -13.48 14.20
CA HIS A 99 -5.38 -14.48 13.56
C HIS A 99 -5.37 -14.42 12.01
N LEU A 100 -4.87 -13.34 11.41
CA LEU A 100 -4.74 -13.20 9.96
C LEU A 100 -3.49 -13.88 9.39
N ARG A 101 -2.54 -14.29 10.24
CA ARG A 101 -1.28 -14.91 9.86
C ARG A 101 -1.50 -16.19 9.07
N SER A 102 -0.92 -16.26 7.88
CA SER A 102 -0.90 -17.46 7.05
C SER A 102 0.26 -17.43 6.07
N SER A 103 0.57 -18.56 5.44
CA SER A 103 1.51 -18.61 4.32
C SER A 103 0.92 -17.96 3.06
N ASN A 104 1.78 -17.69 2.08
CA ASN A 104 1.44 -17.19 0.75
C ASN A 104 0.68 -15.85 0.79
N GLN A 105 1.08 -14.99 1.74
CA GLN A 105 0.36 -13.78 2.08
C GLN A 105 1.20 -12.52 1.82
N ALA A 106 0.55 -11.48 1.30
CA ALA A 106 1.11 -10.13 1.27
C ALA A 106 0.26 -9.15 2.09
N VAL A 107 0.92 -8.22 2.78
CA VAL A 107 0.30 -7.03 3.37
C VAL A 107 0.68 -5.81 2.54
N ILE A 108 -0.29 -4.95 2.21
CA ILE A 108 -0.10 -3.76 1.41
C ILE A 108 -0.60 -2.55 2.21
N LEU A 109 0.20 -1.49 2.20
CA LEU A 109 -0.13 -0.16 2.71
C LEU A 109 0.21 0.84 1.62
N SER A 110 -0.80 1.35 0.92
CA SER A 110 -0.63 2.28 -0.20
C SER A 110 -1.02 3.69 0.21
N GLU A 111 -0.04 4.55 0.53
CA GLU A 111 -0.26 5.94 1.02
C GLU A 111 -1.05 5.97 2.34
N VAL A 112 -0.52 5.29 3.35
CA VAL A 112 -1.20 5.12 4.65
C VAL A 112 -0.33 5.61 5.80
N ILE A 113 0.96 5.33 5.76
CA ILE A 113 1.85 5.59 6.90
C ILE A 113 1.95 7.08 7.22
N GLU A 114 1.88 7.95 6.20
CA GLU A 114 1.93 9.41 6.33
C GLU A 114 0.70 10.03 7.00
N HIS A 115 -0.40 9.27 7.13
CA HIS A 115 -1.61 9.70 7.84
C HIS A 115 -1.56 9.32 9.33
N LEU A 116 -0.58 8.51 9.75
CA LEU A 116 -0.38 8.11 11.14
C LEU A 116 0.51 9.11 11.87
N ASN A 117 0.38 9.21 13.19
CA ASN A 117 1.40 9.91 13.97
C ASN A 117 2.68 9.08 13.98
N GLU A 118 3.85 9.71 13.92
CA GLU A 118 5.12 8.98 13.93
C GLU A 118 5.29 8.09 15.17
N ASN A 119 4.71 8.49 16.31
CA ASN A 119 4.68 7.70 17.55
C ASN A 119 3.90 6.39 17.44
N ASP A 120 3.01 6.25 16.45
CA ASP A 120 2.21 5.06 16.19
C ASP A 120 2.94 4.05 15.27
N LEU A 121 3.99 4.48 14.57
CA LEU A 121 4.74 3.63 13.64
C LEU A 121 5.38 2.39 14.31
N PRO A 122 5.93 2.45 15.54
CA PRO A 122 6.40 1.24 16.22
C PRO A 122 5.29 0.20 16.42
N ARG A 123 4.05 0.64 16.71
CA ARG A 123 2.90 -0.26 16.82
C ARG A 123 2.56 -0.85 15.45
N LEU A 124 2.53 -0.04 14.41
CA LEU A 124 2.30 -0.50 13.03
C LEU A 124 3.30 -1.59 12.62
N VAL A 125 4.59 -1.35 12.87
CA VAL A 125 5.64 -2.32 12.57
C VAL A 125 5.39 -3.64 13.30
N LYS A 126 4.97 -3.60 14.57
CA LYS A 126 4.59 -4.82 15.31
C LYS A 126 3.37 -5.52 14.70
N VAL A 127 2.32 -4.78 14.31
CA VAL A 127 1.14 -5.37 13.63
C VAL A 127 1.57 -6.17 12.39
N ILE A 128 2.37 -5.55 11.53
CA ILE A 128 2.70 -6.13 10.23
C ILE A 128 3.75 -7.24 10.37
N PHE A 129 4.90 -6.93 10.97
CA PHE A 129 6.09 -7.78 10.91
C PHE A 129 6.15 -8.82 12.03
N TYR A 130 5.36 -8.68 13.10
CA TYR A 130 5.28 -9.64 14.19
C TYR A 130 3.93 -10.40 14.24
N GLU A 131 2.81 -9.68 14.24
CA GLU A 131 1.47 -10.29 14.40
C GLU A 131 1.03 -11.00 13.12
N ILE A 132 0.89 -10.25 12.02
CA ILE A 132 0.50 -10.82 10.72
C ILE A 132 1.65 -11.65 10.13
N ASN A 133 2.88 -11.13 10.21
CA ASN A 133 4.11 -11.75 9.70
C ASN A 133 3.95 -12.37 8.28
N PRO A 134 3.56 -11.57 7.27
CA PRO A 134 3.29 -12.04 5.90
C PRO A 134 4.59 -12.40 5.16
N ASP A 135 4.52 -13.04 4.01
CA ASP A 135 5.73 -13.33 3.22
C ASP A 135 6.25 -12.10 2.48
N ILE A 136 5.33 -11.20 2.13
CA ILE A 136 5.60 -9.94 1.43
C ILE A 136 4.93 -8.76 2.16
N VAL A 137 5.63 -7.63 2.28
CA VAL A 137 5.02 -6.35 2.67
C VAL A 137 5.32 -5.30 1.61
N LEU A 138 4.30 -4.57 1.18
CA LEU A 138 4.42 -3.43 0.27
C LEU A 138 3.99 -2.17 1.00
N ILE A 139 4.88 -1.19 1.11
CA ILE A 139 4.59 0.10 1.73
C ILE A 139 4.91 1.20 0.73
N SER A 140 3.93 2.02 0.38
CA SER A 140 4.15 3.25 -0.38
C SER A 140 3.90 4.49 0.48
N THR A 141 4.62 5.55 0.18
CA THR A 141 4.42 6.87 0.77
C THR A 141 4.96 7.96 -0.17
N PRO A 142 4.51 9.22 -0.05
CA PRO A 142 5.10 10.34 -0.77
C PRO A 142 6.62 10.48 -0.51
N ASN A 143 7.38 10.83 -1.54
CA ASN A 143 8.79 11.19 -1.42
C ASN A 143 8.96 12.71 -1.32
N ALA A 144 9.34 13.21 -0.14
CA ALA A 144 9.52 14.65 0.10
C ALA A 144 10.61 15.29 -0.78
N ASP A 145 11.64 14.54 -1.23
CA ASP A 145 12.69 15.06 -2.13
C ASP A 145 12.09 15.61 -3.43
N PHE A 146 10.97 15.01 -3.88
CA PHE A 146 10.28 15.39 -5.11
C PHE A 146 9.44 16.67 -4.95
N ASN A 147 9.20 17.16 -3.72
CA ASN A 147 8.34 18.33 -3.48
C ASN A 147 8.81 19.60 -4.20
N ILE A 148 10.10 19.72 -4.47
CA ILE A 148 10.67 20.82 -5.26
C ILE A 148 10.06 20.92 -6.66
N CYS A 149 9.59 19.80 -7.25
CA CYS A 149 9.01 19.76 -8.58
C CYS A 149 7.56 20.28 -8.64
N PHE A 150 6.92 20.50 -7.50
CA PHE A 150 5.52 20.92 -7.41
C PHE A 150 5.33 22.44 -7.19
N ASN A 151 6.40 23.24 -7.15
CA ASN A 151 6.34 24.69 -6.91
C ASN A 151 5.62 25.09 -5.59
N PHE A 152 5.56 24.22 -4.58
CA PHE A 152 4.93 24.50 -3.27
C PHE A 152 5.62 25.61 -2.45
N ASN A 153 6.87 25.95 -2.81
CA ASN A 153 7.67 26.96 -2.11
C ASN A 153 7.04 28.38 -2.14
N LYS A 154 6.06 28.65 -3.01
CA LYS A 154 5.38 29.96 -3.08
C LYS A 154 4.21 30.11 -2.10
N SER A 155 3.74 29.03 -1.46
CA SER A 155 2.50 29.02 -0.69
C SER A 155 2.65 28.64 0.78
N GLY A 156 3.88 28.39 1.27
CA GLY A 156 4.12 28.00 2.68
C GLY A 156 3.59 26.61 3.04
N ILE A 157 3.21 25.82 2.04
CA ILE A 157 2.64 24.47 2.19
C ILE A 157 3.80 23.49 2.45
N LYS A 158 3.79 22.85 3.64
CA LYS A 158 4.83 21.90 4.07
C LYS A 158 4.66 20.50 3.46
N PHE A 159 3.41 20.08 3.20
CA PHE A 159 3.06 18.73 2.72
C PHE A 159 2.13 18.80 1.50
N ARG A 160 2.15 17.78 0.63
CA ARG A 160 1.30 17.66 -0.56
C ARG A 160 -0.19 17.59 -0.23
N HIS A 161 -0.53 17.14 0.96
CA HIS A 161 -1.90 17.02 1.43
C HIS A 161 -2.01 17.55 2.86
N PHE A 162 -3.13 18.20 3.17
CA PHE A 162 -3.35 18.84 4.47
C PHE A 162 -3.46 17.84 5.64
N ASP A 163 -3.83 16.59 5.34
CA ASP A 163 -4.00 15.54 6.34
C ASP A 163 -2.71 14.77 6.65
N HIS A 164 -1.65 14.92 5.85
CA HIS A 164 -0.37 14.25 6.13
C HIS A 164 0.21 14.76 7.45
N LYS A 165 0.66 13.83 8.30
CA LYS A 165 1.38 14.12 9.55
C LYS A 165 2.86 14.33 9.31
N PHE A 166 3.41 13.64 8.31
CA PHE A 166 4.78 13.75 7.85
C PHE A 166 4.89 13.44 6.35
N GLU A 167 6.00 13.84 5.73
CA GLU A 167 6.41 13.34 4.41
C GLU A 167 7.91 13.07 4.47
N TRP A 168 8.31 11.83 4.26
CA TRP A 168 9.73 11.44 4.35
C TRP A 168 10.46 11.64 3.04
N THR A 169 11.70 12.10 3.15
CA THR A 169 12.71 11.98 2.10
C THR A 169 13.04 10.51 1.83
N ARG A 170 13.77 10.22 0.74
CA ARG A 170 14.23 8.84 0.49
C ARG A 170 15.17 8.33 1.58
N ALA A 171 15.98 9.22 2.16
CA ALA A 171 16.90 8.87 3.22
C ALA A 171 16.15 8.48 4.51
N GLU A 172 15.15 9.26 4.92
CA GLU A 172 14.33 8.97 6.10
C GLU A 172 13.53 7.67 5.92
N PHE A 173 12.87 7.50 4.77
CA PHE A 173 12.13 6.28 4.47
C PHE A 173 13.04 5.05 4.45
N SER A 174 14.22 5.16 3.82
CA SER A 174 15.18 4.05 3.80
C SER A 174 15.70 3.72 5.20
N ASN A 175 16.03 4.73 6.01
CA ASN A 175 16.48 4.53 7.38
C ASN A 175 15.42 3.84 8.24
N TRP A 176 14.16 4.23 8.11
CA TRP A 176 13.05 3.57 8.81
C TRP A 176 12.90 2.10 8.39
N CYS A 177 12.93 1.80 7.09
CA CYS A 177 12.91 0.44 6.57
C CYS A 177 14.11 -0.40 7.04
N ASN A 178 15.32 0.19 7.06
CA ASN A 178 16.53 -0.46 7.56
C ASN A 178 16.40 -0.81 9.05
N GLY A 179 15.76 0.07 9.82
CA GLY A 179 15.39 -0.21 11.20
C GLY A 179 14.44 -1.41 11.36
N ILE A 180 13.60 -1.71 10.37
CA ILE A 180 12.71 -2.89 10.38
C ILE A 180 13.50 -4.16 10.06
N VAL A 181 14.26 -4.18 8.96
CA VAL A 181 15.02 -5.38 8.54
C VAL A 181 16.12 -5.78 9.53
N SER A 182 16.63 -4.85 10.33
CA SER A 182 17.56 -5.17 11.43
C SER A 182 16.91 -5.93 12.59
N ARG A 183 15.57 -5.86 12.72
CA ARG A 183 14.80 -6.47 13.82
C ARG A 183 13.98 -7.68 13.39
N TYR A 184 13.59 -7.73 12.12
CA TYR A 184 12.74 -8.78 11.55
C TYR A 184 13.44 -9.40 10.35
N ALA A 185 13.29 -10.72 10.17
CA ALA A 185 13.93 -11.48 9.10
C ALA A 185 13.30 -11.21 7.73
N TYR A 186 13.53 -10.00 7.21
CA TYR A 186 13.12 -9.54 5.88
C TYR A 186 14.29 -8.84 5.19
N ASN A 187 14.33 -8.94 3.88
CA ASN A 187 15.09 -8.05 3.01
C ASN A 187 14.18 -6.95 2.48
N VAL A 188 14.73 -5.78 2.17
CA VAL A 188 13.99 -4.67 1.57
C VAL A 188 14.58 -4.27 0.22
N VAL A 189 13.69 -4.05 -0.76
CA VAL A 189 14.02 -3.47 -2.07
C VAL A 189 13.15 -2.23 -2.28
N TYR A 190 13.70 -1.21 -2.92
CA TYR A 190 13.00 0.04 -3.18
C TYR A 190 12.62 0.18 -4.66
N ASP A 191 11.43 0.70 -4.93
CA ASP A 191 10.93 1.08 -6.24
C ASP A 191 10.09 2.37 -6.07
N GLY A 192 9.38 2.81 -7.12
CA GLY A 192 8.48 3.94 -7.02
C GLY A 192 7.71 4.22 -8.31
N VAL A 193 6.90 5.27 -8.28
CA VAL A 193 6.11 5.75 -9.42
C VAL A 193 6.09 7.27 -9.50
N GLY A 194 5.74 7.78 -10.68
CA GLY A 194 5.82 9.21 -10.98
C GLY A 194 7.26 9.63 -11.22
N LEU A 195 7.75 9.38 -12.43
CA LEU A 195 9.09 9.78 -12.84
C LEU A 195 9.27 11.30 -12.72
N PRO A 196 10.47 11.76 -12.32
CA PRO A 196 10.77 13.18 -12.23
C PRO A 196 10.86 13.81 -13.62
N PRO A 197 10.65 15.13 -13.73
CA PRO A 197 11.03 15.88 -14.91
C PRO A 197 12.52 15.68 -15.27
N VAL A 198 12.85 15.79 -16.55
CA VAL A 198 14.21 15.58 -17.07
C VAL A 198 15.27 16.45 -16.38
N ASN A 199 14.90 17.63 -15.88
CA ASN A 199 15.80 18.54 -15.19
C ASN A 199 15.92 18.28 -13.67
N HIS A 200 15.20 17.29 -13.11
CA HIS A 200 15.17 16.99 -11.68
C HIS A 200 15.37 15.49 -11.38
N VAL A 201 16.06 14.75 -12.25
CA VAL A 201 16.20 13.28 -12.12
C VAL A 201 16.74 12.83 -10.75
N SER A 202 17.59 13.66 -10.12
CA SER A 202 18.20 13.38 -8.82
C SER A 202 17.20 13.20 -7.67
N VAL A 203 15.96 13.71 -7.77
CA VAL A 203 14.96 13.62 -6.69
C VAL A 203 14.30 12.24 -6.58
N GLY A 204 14.46 11.37 -7.59
CA GLY A 204 13.84 10.05 -7.63
C GLY A 204 12.35 10.09 -7.99
N TYR A 205 11.61 9.04 -7.60
CA TYR A 205 10.18 8.92 -7.86
C TYR A 205 9.33 9.85 -6.97
N CYS A 206 8.15 10.23 -7.45
CA CYS A 206 7.19 11.03 -6.69
C CYS A 206 6.60 10.26 -5.51
N THR A 207 6.23 9.00 -5.72
CA THR A 207 5.89 8.04 -4.66
C THR A 207 7.02 7.03 -4.58
N GLN A 208 7.52 6.79 -3.37
CA GLN A 208 8.50 5.76 -3.07
C GLN A 208 7.79 4.52 -2.51
N ILE A 209 8.30 3.33 -2.85
CA ILE A 209 7.74 2.04 -2.47
C ILE A 209 8.85 1.19 -1.86
N ALA A 210 8.62 0.63 -0.68
CA ALA A 210 9.45 -0.41 -0.07
C ALA A 210 8.76 -1.77 -0.20
N ILE A 211 9.52 -2.76 -0.64
CA ILE A 211 9.10 -4.14 -0.85
C ILE A 211 9.90 -4.99 0.12
N PHE A 212 9.25 -5.47 1.18
CA PHE A 212 9.85 -6.40 2.12
C PHE A 212 9.53 -7.83 1.72
N LYS A 213 10.54 -8.69 1.78
CA LYS A 213 10.42 -10.12 1.48
C LYS A 213 11.21 -10.93 2.49
N LYS A 214 10.63 -12.02 3.01
CA LYS A 214 11.37 -13.01 3.80
C LYS A 214 12.47 -13.72 3.01
#